data_AF-A0A534AIL1-F1
#
_entry.id   AF-A0A534AIL1-F1
#
_cell.length_a   1.000
_cell.length_b   1.000
_cell.length_c   1.000
_cell.angle_alpha   90.00
_cell.angle_beta   90.00
_cell.angle_gamma   90.00
#
_symmetry.space_group_name_H-M   'P 1'
#
loop_
_entity.id
_entity.type
_entity.pdbx_description
1 polymer ?
#
loop_
_entity_poly.entity_id
_entity_poly.type
_entity_poly.pdbx_seq_one_letter_code
_entity_poly.pdbx_strand_id
1 'polypeptide(L)'
;RITDVRQSAAGYANYQDWLANTQLEQQVSLEDYSVSNRGLRAGLIGTAEQIAERIGEFERAGVDLLLLQFSPQYEEMERFAAEVIPLVEEVTAVRRAPVPRGT
;
A
#
# COMPACT_ATOMS: atom_id res chain seq x y z
N ARG A 1 0.76 9.66 13.55
CA ARG A 1 1.79 10.27 12.66
C ARG A 1 2.93 10.74 13.56
N ILE A 2 4.10 10.11 13.51
CA ILE A 2 5.25 10.55 14.32
C ILE A 2 6.04 11.54 13.45
N THR A 3 6.06 12.81 13.86
CA THR A 3 6.71 13.92 13.13
C THR A 3 7.90 14.49 13.88
N ASP A 4 8.33 13.87 14.98
CA ASP A 4 9.43 14.38 15.81
C ASP A 4 10.52 13.32 15.96
N VAL A 5 11.61 13.51 15.22
CA VAL A 5 12.84 12.73 15.33
C VAL A 5 13.86 13.64 16.01
N ARG A 6 14.17 13.36 17.27
CA ARG A 6 15.13 14.14 18.07
C ARG A 6 16.51 14.10 17.40
N GLN A 7 17.02 15.29 17.07
CA GLN A 7 18.27 15.57 16.34
C GLN A 7 19.57 15.28 17.14
N SER A 8 19.65 14.18 17.91
CA SER A 8 20.87 13.90 18.70
C SER A 8 21.20 12.41 18.77
N ALA A 9 21.87 11.92 17.74
CA ALA A 9 22.81 10.81 17.83
C ALA A 9 23.56 10.73 16.49
N ALA A 10 24.78 10.20 16.52
CA ALA A 10 25.75 10.07 15.42
C ALA A 10 25.24 9.58 14.03
N GLY A 11 23.97 9.22 13.88
CA GLY A 11 23.36 8.80 12.61
C GLY A 11 23.11 9.93 11.60
N TYR A 12 22.94 11.19 12.03
CA TYR A 12 22.67 12.30 11.09
C TYR A 12 23.90 12.67 10.23
N ALA A 13 25.11 12.47 10.78
CA ALA A 13 26.36 12.64 10.04
C ALA A 13 26.51 11.60 8.93
N ASN A 14 26.17 10.33 9.22
CA ASN A 14 26.19 9.24 8.22
C ASN A 14 25.18 9.46 7.08
N TYR A 15 24.05 10.12 7.34
CA TYR A 15 23.06 10.40 6.31
C TYR A 15 23.56 11.41 5.26
N GLN A 16 24.28 12.45 5.71
CA GLN A 16 24.83 13.48 4.82
C GLN A 16 25.98 12.91 3.95
N ASP A 17 26.87 12.11 4.53
CA ASP A 17 27.96 11.46 3.80
C ASP A 17 27.47 10.41 2.79
N TRP A 18 26.34 9.73 3.10
CA TRP A 18 25.70 8.76 2.21
C TRP A 18 25.00 9.42 1.01
N LEU A 19 24.33 10.56 1.21
CA LEU A 19 23.73 11.34 0.12
C LEU A 19 24.78 11.93 -0.83
N ALA A 20 25.93 12.35 -0.30
CA ALA A 20 26.98 13.00 -1.09
C ALA A 20 27.71 12.03 -2.04
N ASN A 21 27.81 10.74 -1.68
CA ASN A 21 28.58 9.74 -2.42
C ASN A 21 27.75 8.73 -3.20
N THR A 22 26.42 8.76 -3.07
CA THR A 22 25.53 7.86 -3.81
C THR A 22 24.81 8.67 -4.89
N GLN A 23 25.10 8.38 -6.16
CA GLN A 23 24.30 8.87 -7.29
C GLN A 23 22.94 8.14 -7.31
N LEU A 24 22.07 8.51 -6.37
CA LEU A 24 20.69 8.08 -6.40
C LEU A 24 19.95 8.97 -7.39
N GLU A 25 19.48 8.38 -8.48
CA GLU A 25 18.61 9.04 -9.47
C GLU A 25 17.27 9.50 -8.87
N GLN A 26 16.99 9.17 -7.60
CA GLN A 26 15.76 9.53 -6.92
C GLN A 26 16.01 9.94 -5.46
N GLN A 27 15.53 11.13 -5.09
CA GLN A 27 15.52 11.60 -3.70
C GLN A 27 14.70 10.62 -2.84
N VAL A 28 15.38 9.86 -1.98
CA VAL A 28 14.74 9.04 -0.94
C VAL A 28 14.12 10.02 0.06
N SER A 29 12.80 10.18 0.02
CA SER A 29 12.11 11.02 1.01
C SER A 29 12.22 10.37 2.39
N LEU A 30 12.12 11.15 3.48
CA LEU A 30 12.13 10.61 4.86
C LEU A 30 11.07 9.52 5.09
N GLU A 31 10.05 9.45 4.25
CA GLU A 31 9.00 8.44 4.26
C GLU A 31 9.50 7.05 3.83
N ASP A 32 10.60 6.99 3.07
CA ASP A 32 11.24 5.77 2.55
C ASP A 32 12.32 5.18 3.45
N TYR A 33 12.71 5.90 4.51
CA TYR A 33 13.74 5.44 5.44
C TYR A 33 13.27 4.24 6.29
N SER A 34 11.96 4.12 6.51
CA SER A 34 11.36 2.93 7.13
C SER A 34 10.87 1.98 6.04
N VAL A 35 11.53 0.83 5.90
CA VAL A 35 11.16 -0.22 4.93
C VAL A 35 9.68 -0.64 5.09
N SER A 36 9.17 -0.58 6.32
CA SER A 36 7.78 -0.88 6.67
C SER A 36 6.76 0.09 6.05
N ASN A 37 7.16 1.34 5.76
CA ASN A 37 6.26 2.35 5.20
C ASN A 37 6.07 2.23 3.69
N ARG A 38 7.00 1.57 2.99
CA ARG A 38 6.88 1.36 1.53
C ARG A 38 5.66 0.51 1.17
N GLY A 39 5.28 -0.45 2.02
CA GLY A 39 4.08 -1.27 1.84
C GLY A 39 2.76 -0.50 1.99
N LEU A 40 2.78 0.70 2.57
CA LEU A 40 1.59 1.51 2.85
C LEU A 40 1.22 2.48 1.71
N ARG A 41 2.08 2.59 0.68
CA ARG A 41 1.87 3.51 -0.45
C ARG A 41 0.63 3.19 -1.29
N ALA A 42 0.18 1.94 -1.27
CA ALA A 42 -1.06 1.55 -1.95
C ALA A 42 -2.30 2.25 -1.35
N GLY A 43 -2.22 2.74 -0.11
CA GLY A 43 -3.33 3.42 0.56
C GLY A 43 -4.43 2.49 1.05
N LEU A 44 -4.14 1.19 1.22
CA LEU A 44 -5.06 0.20 1.78
C LEU A 44 -5.12 0.30 3.32
N ILE A 45 -5.48 1.48 3.82
CA ILE A 45 -5.54 1.80 5.25
C ILE A 45 -6.82 2.59 5.50
N GLY A 46 -7.67 2.12 6.40
CA GLY A 46 -8.95 2.76 6.68
C GLY A 46 -10.00 1.76 7.12
N THR A 47 -11.27 2.14 6.98
CA THR A 47 -12.40 1.23 7.16
C THR A 47 -12.48 0.22 6.01
N ALA A 48 -13.24 -0.87 6.20
CA ALA A 48 -13.42 -1.89 5.17
C ALA A 48 -13.97 -1.31 3.85
N GLU A 49 -14.88 -0.34 3.95
CA GLU A 49 -15.48 0.37 2.81
C GLU A 49 -14.43 1.20 2.05
N GLN A 50 -13.59 1.94 2.79
CA GLN A 50 -12.52 2.75 2.18
C GLN A 50 -11.51 1.87 1.46
N ILE A 51 -11.16 0.73 2.06
CA ILE A 51 -10.25 -0.24 1.44
C ILE A 51 -10.90 -0.85 0.20
N ALA A 52 -12.17 -1.24 0.26
CA ALA A 52 -12.89 -1.80 -0.88
C ALA A 52 -13.03 -0.81 -2.05
N GLU A 53 -13.33 0.46 -1.76
CA GLU A 53 -13.37 1.53 -2.77
C GLU A 53 -12.00 1.70 -3.45
N ARG A 54 -10.93 1.72 -2.65
CA ARG A 54 -9.55 1.84 -3.14
C ARG A 54 -9.12 0.64 -4.01
N ILE A 55 -9.54 -0.58 -3.64
CA ILE A 55 -9.33 -1.76 -4.48
C ILE A 55 -10.08 -1.62 -5.81
N GLY A 56 -11.32 -1.12 -5.77
CA GLY A 56 -12.09 -0.81 -6.98
C GLY A 56 -11.42 0.25 -7.86
N GLU A 57 -10.71 1.24 -7.29
CA GLU A 57 -9.89 2.19 -8.06
C GLU A 57 -8.73 1.50 -8.79
N PHE A 58 -8.03 0.58 -8.12
CA PHE A 58 -6.97 -0.21 -8.75
C PHE A 58 -7.50 -1.07 -9.90
N GLU A 59 -8.63 -1.73 -9.71
CA GLU A 59 -9.26 -2.51 -10.78
C GLU A 59 -9.66 -1.62 -11.97
N ARG A 60 -10.21 -0.43 -11.71
CA ARG A 60 -10.51 0.56 -12.77
C ARG A 60 -9.28 1.01 -13.52
N ALA A 61 -8.12 1.04 -12.87
CA ALA A 61 -6.83 1.34 -13.48
C ALA A 61 -6.22 0.13 -14.23
N GLY A 62 -6.87 -1.05 -14.19
CA GLY A 62 -6.45 -2.25 -14.91
C GLY A 62 -5.67 -3.26 -14.07
N VAL A 63 -5.63 -3.11 -12.74
CA VAL A 63 -5.02 -4.09 -11.83
C VAL A 63 -5.99 -5.27 -11.65
N ASP A 64 -5.52 -6.47 -11.96
CA ASP A 64 -6.29 -7.72 -11.86
C ASP A 64 -5.88 -8.60 -10.67
N LEU A 65 -4.72 -8.32 -10.06
CA LEU A 65 -4.18 -9.06 -8.92
C LEU A 65 -3.54 -8.13 -7.88
N LEU A 66 -3.88 -8.35 -6.61
CA LEU A 66 -3.23 -7.73 -5.45
C LEU A 66 -2.52 -8.79 -4.60
N LEU A 67 -1.21 -8.63 -4.41
CA LEU A 67 -0.44 -9.42 -3.44
C LEU A 67 -0.41 -8.67 -2.11
N LEU A 68 -1.14 -9.17 -1.13
CA LEU A 68 -1.34 -8.52 0.16
C LEU A 68 -0.45 -9.15 1.24
N GLN A 69 0.08 -8.30 2.13
CA GLN A 69 0.75 -8.69 3.36
C GLN A 69 -0.03 -8.09 4.53
N PHE A 70 -0.14 -8.86 5.61
CA PHE A 70 -0.89 -8.48 6.78
C PHE A 70 -0.03 -8.54 8.05
N SER A 71 -0.39 -7.75 9.06
CA SER A 71 0.30 -7.73 10.35
C SER A 71 -0.64 -7.28 11.47
N PRO A 72 -1.01 -8.15 12.43
CA PRO A 72 -0.68 -9.58 12.54
C PRO A 72 -1.18 -10.41 11.34
N GLN A 73 -0.39 -11.36 10.84
CA GLN A 73 -0.68 -11.97 9.53
C GLN A 73 -2.02 -12.74 9.49
N TYR A 74 -2.36 -13.53 10.52
CA TYR A 74 -3.50 -14.44 10.47
C TYR A 74 -4.82 -13.70 10.74
N GLU A 75 -4.87 -12.94 11.83
CA GLU A 75 -6.07 -12.25 12.32
C GLU A 75 -6.53 -11.15 11.35
N GLU A 76 -5.58 -10.43 10.75
CA GLU A 76 -5.88 -9.42 9.74
C GLU A 76 -6.33 -10.04 8.42
N MET A 77 -5.78 -11.20 8.05
CA MET A 77 -6.24 -11.93 6.87
C MET A 77 -7.66 -12.45 7.06
N GLU A 78 -8.01 -12.98 8.24
CA GLU A 78 -9.38 -13.35 8.57
C GLU A 78 -10.32 -12.15 8.52
N ARG A 79 -9.94 -11.02 9.13
CA ARG A 79 -10.74 -9.79 9.08
C ARG A 79 -10.92 -9.27 7.66
N PHE A 80 -9.85 -9.22 6.87
CA PHE A 80 -9.91 -8.80 5.48
C PHE A 80 -10.86 -9.70 4.66
N ALA A 81 -10.78 -11.01 4.87
CA ALA A 81 -11.65 -11.96 4.18
C ALA A 81 -13.12 -11.79 4.57
N ALA A 82 -13.41 -11.53 5.84
CA ALA A 82 -14.77 -11.38 6.35
C ALA A 82 -15.40 -10.01 6.01
N GLU A 83 -14.61 -8.93 6.07
CA GLU A 83 -15.13 -7.56 6.03
C GLU A 83 -14.88 -6.86 4.69
N VAL A 84 -13.75 -7.12 4.02
CA VAL A 84 -13.36 -6.36 2.81
C VAL A 84 -13.74 -7.09 1.52
N ILE A 85 -13.49 -8.39 1.43
CA ILE A 85 -13.76 -9.16 0.20
C ILE A 85 -15.22 -9.03 -0.26
N PRO A 86 -16.25 -9.17 0.60
CA PRO A 86 -17.64 -9.01 0.18
C PRO A 86 -17.94 -7.61 -0.38
N LEU A 87 -17.38 -6.57 0.23
CA LEU A 87 -17.55 -5.19 -0.22
C LEU A 87 -16.85 -4.94 -1.56
N VAL A 88 -15.67 -5.54 -1.77
CA VAL A 88 -14.98 -5.48 -3.07
C VAL A 88 -15.84 -6.15 -4.14
N GLU A 89 -16.41 -7.32 -3.86
CA GLU A 89 -17.32 -8.00 -4.79
C GLU A 89 -18.52 -7.11 -5.12
N GLU A 90 -19.12 -6.42 -4.16
CA GLU A 90 -20.22 -5.48 -4.41
C GLU A 90 -19.79 -4.29 -5.29
N VAL A 91 -18.64 -3.68 -4.99
CA VAL A 91 -18.08 -2.54 -5.75
C VAL A 91 -17.74 -2.93 -7.19
N THR A 92 -17.34 -4.17 -7.43
CA THR A 92 -16.78 -4.65 -8.71
C THR A 92 -17.79 -5.45 -9.55
N ALA A 93 -18.74 -6.15 -8.92
CA ALA A 93 -19.81 -6.92 -9.58
C ALA A 93 -20.71 -6.04 -10.47
N VAL A 94 -20.82 -4.75 -10.16
CA VAL A 94 -21.49 -3.75 -11.00
C VAL A 94 -20.87 -3.65 -12.41
N ARG A 95 -19.67 -4.22 -12.65
CA ARG A 95 -18.89 -4.02 -13.88
C ARG A 95 -18.51 -5.27 -14.68
N ARG A 96 -18.66 -6.48 -14.16
CA ARG A 96 -18.42 -7.72 -14.96
C ARG A 96 -19.57 -7.96 -15.94
N ALA A 97 -19.63 -7.22 -17.04
CA ALA A 97 -20.30 -7.68 -18.24
C ALA A 97 -19.55 -8.92 -18.77
N PRO A 98 -20.23 -9.96 -19.28
CA PRO A 98 -19.56 -11.14 -19.79
C PRO A 98 -18.66 -10.76 -20.96
N VAL A 99 -17.37 -11.12 -20.88
CA VAL A 99 -16.46 -11.07 -22.03
C VAL A 99 -17.09 -11.94 -23.12
N PRO A 100 -17.46 -11.39 -24.29
CA PRO A 100 -18.06 -12.19 -25.35
C PRO A 100 -17.05 -13.25 -25.77
N ARG A 101 -17.41 -14.53 -25.61
CA ARG A 101 -16.64 -15.62 -26.19
C ARG A 101 -16.79 -15.46 -27.71
N GLY A 102 -15.67 -15.15 -28.38
CA GLY A 102 -15.63 -15.07 -29.84
C GLY A 102 -16.18 -16.35 -30.46
N THR A 103 -17.00 -16.17 -31.49
CA THR A 103 -17.52 -17.21 -32.39
C THR A 103 -16.42 -17.87 -33.20
#